data_AF-A0ABD5U4E4-F1
#
_entry.id   AF-A0ABD5U4E4-F1
#
_cell.length_a   1.000
_cell.length_b   1.000
_cell.length_c   1.000
_cell.angle_alpha   90.00
_cell.angle_beta   90.00
_cell.angle_gamma   90.00
#
_symmetry.space_group_name_H-M   'P 1'
#
loop_
_entity.id
_entity.type
_entity.pdbx_description
1 polymer ?
#
loop_
_entity_poly.entity_id
_entity_poly.type
_entity_poly.pdbx_seq_one_letter_code
_entity_poly.pdbx_strand_id
1 'polypeptide(L)'
;MPPAAESESSVREAESSPSETARGLLELTRPGNVAAAGVLTFTGAFVADGLLAPAAIVAAVAATIFATAAGNAVNDYFDREIDRINRPSRPIPRGAVSERGALWFSVALFAGAVVSAAVLPVTAIAIAVVNLVALLAYTELFKGLPGVGNVVVAYLTGSTFLFGAAAVDGAFETTVLVLFALSAMATFAREVAKDVEDVAGDREEGLRTLPIVVGERRSLTLGVAVLAVAVASSVVPFLVGGFGAAYLALVLPADSVMLWGAARAFSDPSAGQSRLKQGMLLATAAFIAGRITASGGVPA
;
A
#
# COMPACT_ATOMS: atom_id res chain seq x y z
N MET A 1 -9.32 -6.33 69.29
CA MET A 1 -8.73 -5.60 68.15
C MET A 1 -8.29 -6.61 67.10
N PRO A 2 -9.12 -6.92 66.10
CA PRO A 2 -8.68 -7.60 64.88
C PRO A 2 -8.01 -6.59 63.92
N PRO A 3 -7.02 -7.03 63.12
CA PRO A 3 -6.24 -6.15 62.25
C PRO A 3 -6.97 -5.80 60.94
N ALA A 4 -6.47 -4.73 60.33
CA ALA A 4 -7.01 -3.98 59.22
C ALA A 4 -7.28 -4.80 57.95
N ALA A 5 -8.40 -4.45 57.30
CA ALA A 5 -8.66 -4.75 55.90
C ALA A 5 -7.70 -3.92 55.03
N GLU A 6 -6.65 -4.55 54.52
CA GLU A 6 -5.77 -3.97 53.51
C GLU A 6 -6.10 -4.50 52.11
N SER A 7 -6.44 -3.55 51.23
CA SER A 7 -6.15 -3.54 49.81
C SER A 7 -6.90 -4.52 48.88
N GLU A 8 -8.20 -4.29 48.72
CA GLU A 8 -8.80 -4.41 47.39
C GLU A 8 -8.58 -3.09 46.63
N SER A 9 -7.32 -2.76 46.31
CA SER A 9 -7.05 -1.73 45.30
C SER A 9 -7.21 -2.39 43.93
N SER A 10 -8.44 -2.34 43.43
CA SER A 10 -8.79 -2.54 42.03
C SER A 10 -7.67 -2.06 41.11
N VAL A 11 -7.11 -2.96 40.29
CA VAL A 11 -6.37 -2.58 39.09
C VAL A 11 -7.38 -1.84 38.20
N ARG A 12 -7.51 -0.53 38.41
CA ARG A 12 -8.13 0.34 37.41
C ARG A 12 -7.13 0.37 36.27
N GLU A 13 -7.49 -0.22 35.14
CA GLU A 13 -6.85 0.11 33.87
C GLU A 13 -6.79 1.63 33.80
N ALA A 14 -5.59 2.20 33.90
CA ALA A 14 -5.42 3.64 33.83
C ALA A 14 -5.87 4.05 32.42
N GLU A 15 -7.07 4.63 32.31
CA GLU A 15 -7.58 5.15 31.05
C GLU A 15 -6.53 6.09 30.45
N SER A 16 -6.15 5.82 29.20
CA SER A 16 -5.17 6.65 28.49
C SER A 16 -5.67 8.09 28.39
N SER A 17 -4.75 9.04 28.54
CA SER A 17 -5.04 10.47 28.32
C SER A 17 -5.70 10.67 26.94
N PRO A 18 -6.69 11.57 26.79
CA PRO A 18 -7.27 11.89 25.48
C PRO A 18 -6.23 12.25 24.41
N SER A 19 -5.12 12.90 24.80
CA SER A 19 -4.01 13.22 23.89
C SER A 19 -3.26 11.98 23.42
N GLU A 20 -3.06 10.99 24.30
CA GLU A 20 -2.38 9.73 23.97
C GLU A 20 -3.29 8.86 23.09
N THR A 21 -4.59 8.86 23.36
CA THR A 21 -5.58 8.20 22.50
C THR A 21 -5.61 8.81 21.10
N ALA A 22 -5.67 10.13 20.98
CA ALA A 22 -5.65 10.80 19.68
C ALA A 22 -4.37 10.50 18.89
N ARG A 23 -3.21 10.51 19.57
CA ARG A 23 -1.94 10.12 18.98
C ARG A 23 -1.94 8.65 18.54
N GLY A 24 -2.45 7.76 19.38
CA GLY A 24 -2.57 6.34 19.08
C GLY A 24 -3.47 6.07 17.86
N LEU A 25 -4.60 6.78 17.74
CA LEU A 25 -5.47 6.70 16.56
C LEU A 25 -4.76 7.16 15.29
N LEU A 26 -3.97 8.25 15.35
CA LEU A 26 -3.16 8.69 14.22
C LEU A 26 -2.09 7.66 13.85
N GLU A 27 -1.41 7.07 14.83
CA GLU A 27 -0.42 6.01 14.62
C GLU A 27 -1.03 4.77 13.95
N LEU A 28 -2.26 4.37 14.32
CA LEU A 28 -2.99 3.26 13.69
C LEU A 28 -3.22 3.48 12.19
N THR A 29 -3.40 4.73 11.74
CA THR A 29 -3.58 5.01 10.31
C THR A 29 -2.33 4.73 9.48
N ARG A 30 -1.14 4.74 10.10
CA ARG A 30 0.18 4.73 9.44
C ARG A 30 0.30 5.86 8.40
N PRO A 31 0.46 7.14 8.82
CA PRO A 31 0.33 8.31 7.96
C PRO A 31 1.17 8.27 6.68
N GLY A 32 2.39 7.73 6.75
CA GLY A 32 3.26 7.57 5.57
C GLY A 32 2.69 6.62 4.52
N ASN A 33 2.02 5.53 4.93
CA ASN A 33 1.40 4.57 4.00
C ASN A 33 0.16 5.18 3.35
N VAL A 34 -0.66 5.86 4.15
CA VAL A 34 -1.88 6.54 3.69
C VAL A 34 -1.56 7.66 2.71
N ALA A 35 -0.53 8.47 3.00
CA ALA A 35 -0.06 9.50 2.09
C ALA A 35 0.47 8.90 0.78
N ALA A 36 1.27 7.83 0.85
CA ALA A 36 1.76 7.15 -0.34
C ALA A 36 0.61 6.62 -1.20
N ALA A 37 -0.37 5.93 -0.61
CA ALA A 37 -1.55 5.42 -1.33
C ALA A 37 -2.36 6.55 -2.00
N GLY A 38 -2.56 7.67 -1.30
CA GLY A 38 -3.19 8.85 -1.87
C GLY A 38 -2.45 9.41 -3.09
N VAL A 39 -1.10 9.43 -3.06
CA VAL A 39 -0.27 9.84 -4.21
C VAL A 39 -0.43 8.91 -5.40
N LEU A 40 -0.52 7.59 -5.19
CA LEU A 40 -0.73 6.64 -6.29
C LEU A 40 -2.10 6.84 -6.96
N THR A 41 -3.16 6.99 -6.17
CA THR A 41 -4.51 7.29 -6.69
C THR A 41 -4.53 8.63 -7.42
N PHE A 42 -3.94 9.68 -6.85
CA PHE A 42 -3.81 10.97 -7.54
C PHE A 42 -3.08 10.81 -8.87
N THR A 43 -1.96 10.07 -8.89
CA THR A 43 -1.17 9.87 -10.11
C THR A 43 -1.97 9.17 -11.19
N GLY A 44 -2.77 8.15 -10.84
CA GLY A 44 -3.65 7.47 -11.79
C GLY A 44 -4.67 8.43 -12.42
N ALA A 45 -5.34 9.23 -11.60
CA ALA A 45 -6.29 10.22 -12.08
C ALA A 45 -5.62 11.31 -12.95
N PHE A 46 -4.46 11.77 -12.51
CA PHE A 46 -3.68 12.79 -13.21
C PHE A 46 -3.17 12.31 -14.56
N VAL A 47 -2.68 11.07 -14.63
CA VAL A 47 -2.21 10.47 -15.89
C VAL A 47 -3.33 10.36 -16.91
N ALA A 48 -4.54 9.98 -16.49
CA ALA A 48 -5.71 9.92 -17.36
C ALA A 48 -6.16 11.32 -17.81
N ASP A 49 -6.62 12.15 -16.87
CA ASP A 49 -7.40 13.35 -17.18
C ASP A 49 -6.66 14.68 -16.85
N GLY A 50 -5.43 14.59 -16.35
CA GLY A 50 -4.72 15.76 -15.84
C GLY A 50 -5.41 16.29 -14.58
N LEU A 51 -6.19 17.36 -14.71
CA LEU A 51 -6.89 17.98 -13.58
C LEU A 51 -8.28 18.50 -13.97
N LEU A 52 -8.92 17.95 -15.01
CA LEU A 52 -10.20 18.47 -15.50
C LEU A 52 -11.37 18.17 -14.55
N ALA A 53 -11.28 17.10 -13.74
CA ALA A 53 -12.27 16.74 -12.73
C ALA A 53 -11.75 16.80 -11.27
N PRO A 54 -11.39 17.98 -10.73
CA PRO A 54 -10.73 18.11 -9.43
C PRO A 54 -11.57 17.58 -8.25
N ALA A 55 -12.89 17.71 -8.29
CA ALA A 55 -13.77 17.18 -7.25
C ALA A 55 -13.74 15.65 -7.19
N ALA A 56 -13.76 14.97 -8.35
CA ALA A 56 -13.66 13.52 -8.43
C ALA A 56 -12.29 13.02 -8.00
N ILE A 57 -11.21 13.73 -8.37
CA ILE A 57 -9.84 13.43 -7.92
C ILE A 57 -9.75 13.51 -6.39
N VAL A 58 -10.24 14.60 -5.78
CA VAL A 58 -10.24 14.76 -4.31
C VAL A 58 -11.05 13.65 -3.63
N ALA A 59 -12.23 13.32 -4.17
CA ALA A 59 -13.07 12.24 -3.65
C ALA A 59 -12.38 10.87 -3.73
N ALA A 60 -11.70 10.55 -4.84
CA ALA A 60 -10.94 9.30 -4.99
C ALA A 60 -9.72 9.22 -4.05
N VAL A 61 -8.98 10.32 -3.91
CA VAL A 61 -7.85 10.39 -2.96
C VAL A 61 -8.34 10.23 -1.52
N ALA A 62 -9.43 10.91 -1.15
CA ALA A 62 -10.04 10.76 0.17
C ALA A 62 -10.52 9.32 0.42
N ALA A 63 -11.19 8.71 -0.54
CA ALA A 63 -11.64 7.32 -0.46
C ALA A 63 -10.46 6.35 -0.23
N THR A 64 -9.36 6.55 -0.96
CA THR A 64 -8.14 5.74 -0.82
C THR A 64 -7.50 5.92 0.55
N ILE A 65 -7.39 7.18 1.01
CA ILE A 65 -6.82 7.53 2.32
C ILE A 65 -7.60 6.86 3.44
N PHE A 66 -8.93 6.98 3.41
CA PHE A 66 -9.81 6.39 4.40
C PHE A 66 -9.76 4.86 4.38
N ALA A 67 -9.84 4.23 3.21
CA ALA A 67 -9.78 2.78 3.08
C ALA A 67 -8.43 2.21 3.54
N THR A 68 -7.32 2.87 3.21
CA THR A 68 -5.97 2.46 3.62
C THR A 68 -5.80 2.60 5.14
N ALA A 69 -6.27 3.72 5.71
CA ALA A 69 -6.22 3.95 7.15
C ALA A 69 -7.08 2.92 7.91
N ALA A 70 -8.28 2.61 7.39
CA ALA A 70 -9.14 1.57 7.95
C ALA A 70 -8.49 0.19 7.90
N GLY A 71 -7.90 -0.17 6.75
CA GLY A 71 -7.14 -1.42 6.59
C GLY A 71 -5.99 -1.55 7.59
N ASN A 72 -5.24 -0.48 7.83
CA ASN A 72 -4.16 -0.48 8.83
C ASN A 72 -4.71 -0.65 10.26
N ALA A 73 -5.79 0.06 10.61
CA ALA A 73 -6.39 -0.01 11.93
C ALA A 73 -7.00 -1.40 12.22
N VAL A 74 -7.71 -1.99 11.25
CA VAL A 74 -8.29 -3.33 11.39
C VAL A 74 -7.20 -4.41 11.44
N ASN A 75 -6.11 -4.24 10.68
CA ASN A 75 -4.97 -5.16 10.75
C ASN A 75 -4.33 -5.14 12.15
N ASP A 76 -4.08 -3.97 12.72
CA ASP A 76 -3.55 -3.84 14.09
C ASP A 76 -4.54 -4.41 15.13
N TYR A 77 -5.85 -4.30 14.88
CA TYR A 77 -6.84 -4.99 15.70
C TYR A 77 -6.64 -6.51 15.64
N PHE A 78 -6.58 -7.13 14.48
CA PHE A 78 -6.41 -8.60 14.39
C PHE A 78 -5.05 -9.08 14.92
N ASP A 79 -3.97 -8.33 14.66
CA ASP A 79 -2.61 -8.66 15.09
C ASP A 79 -2.35 -8.34 16.59
N ARG A 80 -3.33 -7.78 17.33
CA ARG A 80 -3.12 -7.24 18.70
C ARG A 80 -2.46 -8.20 19.70
N GLU A 81 -2.78 -9.48 19.65
CA GLU A 81 -2.20 -10.47 20.58
C GLU A 81 -0.75 -10.82 20.19
N ILE A 82 -0.47 -10.91 18.89
CA ILE A 82 0.89 -11.09 18.36
C ILE A 82 1.74 -9.86 18.69
N ASP A 83 1.18 -8.67 18.46
CA ASP A 83 1.86 -7.40 18.70
C ASP A 83 2.13 -7.13 20.19
N ARG A 84 1.39 -7.74 21.14
CA ARG A 84 1.74 -7.69 22.57
C ARG A 84 3.11 -8.29 22.88
N ILE A 85 3.53 -9.28 22.08
CA ILE A 85 4.83 -9.93 22.22
C ILE A 85 5.85 -9.23 21.32
N ASN A 86 5.53 -9.08 20.03
CA ASN A 86 6.48 -8.66 19.01
C ASN A 86 6.69 -7.14 18.94
N ARG A 87 5.65 -6.36 19.25
CA ARG A 87 5.63 -4.89 19.09
C ARG A 87 4.86 -4.20 20.21
N PRO A 88 5.27 -4.36 21.48
CA PRO A 88 4.52 -3.89 22.64
C PRO A 88 4.33 -2.36 22.67
N SER A 89 5.12 -1.61 21.90
CA SER A 89 4.99 -0.16 21.75
C SER A 89 3.85 0.28 20.80
N ARG A 90 3.14 -0.64 20.13
CA ARG A 90 2.01 -0.28 19.24
C ARG A 90 0.81 0.26 20.03
N PRO A 91 -0.08 1.05 19.39
CA PRO A 91 -1.16 1.75 20.09
C PRO A 91 -2.10 0.85 20.89
N ILE A 92 -2.47 -0.33 20.36
CA ILE A 92 -3.37 -1.26 21.04
C ILE A 92 -2.64 -2.01 22.17
N PRO A 93 -1.49 -2.67 21.95
CA PRO A 93 -0.74 -3.35 23.02
C PRO A 93 -0.34 -2.44 24.19
N ARG A 94 0.07 -1.20 23.92
CA ARG A 94 0.48 -0.25 24.98
C ARG A 94 -0.69 0.40 25.72
N GLY A 95 -1.93 0.10 25.32
CA GLY A 95 -3.14 0.64 25.92
C GLY A 95 -3.47 2.09 25.53
N ALA A 96 -2.82 2.66 24.52
CA ALA A 96 -3.16 4.01 24.03
C ALA A 96 -4.52 4.04 23.32
N VAL A 97 -4.91 2.94 22.68
CA VAL A 97 -6.23 2.78 22.04
C VAL A 97 -6.82 1.44 22.46
N SER A 98 -8.06 1.45 22.95
CA SER A 98 -8.76 0.21 23.31
C SER A 98 -9.08 -0.64 22.07
N GLU A 99 -9.20 -1.95 22.21
CA GLU A 99 -9.52 -2.87 21.11
C GLU A 99 -10.83 -2.48 20.40
N ARG A 100 -11.87 -2.16 21.20
CA ARG A 100 -13.15 -1.67 20.67
C ARG A 100 -13.02 -0.30 20.00
N GLY A 101 -12.18 0.59 20.56
CA GLY A 101 -11.90 1.90 19.98
C GLY A 101 -11.25 1.79 18.60
N ALA A 102 -10.26 0.90 18.44
CA ALA A 102 -9.61 0.65 17.16
C ALA A 102 -10.59 0.10 16.11
N LEU A 103 -11.47 -0.83 16.51
CA LEU A 103 -12.49 -1.39 15.61
C LEU A 103 -13.50 -0.32 15.16
N TRP A 104 -14.07 0.47 16.08
CA TRP A 104 -15.02 1.52 15.73
C TRP A 104 -14.38 2.63 14.90
N PHE A 105 -13.12 2.97 15.19
CA PHE A 105 -12.35 3.89 14.37
C PHE A 105 -12.18 3.35 12.94
N SER A 106 -11.82 2.07 12.78
CA SER A 106 -11.75 1.43 11.47
C SER A 106 -13.09 1.44 10.73
N VAL A 107 -14.21 1.18 11.41
CA VAL A 107 -15.55 1.22 10.80
C VAL A 107 -15.89 2.63 10.34
N ALA A 108 -15.60 3.66 11.14
CA ALA A 108 -15.81 5.05 10.77
C ALA A 108 -14.97 5.45 9.55
N LEU A 109 -13.72 4.99 9.47
CA LEU A 109 -12.85 5.21 8.31
C LEU A 109 -13.40 4.50 7.06
N PHE A 110 -13.83 3.23 7.15
CA PHE A 110 -14.47 2.56 6.00
C PHE A 110 -15.74 3.27 5.54
N ALA A 111 -16.56 3.77 6.46
CA ALA A 111 -17.73 4.58 6.12
C ALA A 111 -17.32 5.87 5.37
N GLY A 112 -16.27 6.55 5.82
CA GLY A 112 -15.69 7.70 5.12
C GLY A 112 -15.20 7.37 3.70
N ALA A 113 -14.61 6.19 3.51
CA ALA A 113 -14.20 5.70 2.20
C ALA A 113 -15.40 5.48 1.27
N VAL A 114 -16.45 4.83 1.77
CA VAL A 114 -17.70 4.58 1.00
C VAL A 114 -18.38 5.89 0.62
N VAL A 115 -18.53 6.84 1.56
CA VAL A 115 -19.14 8.14 1.28
C VAL A 115 -18.35 8.91 0.22
N SER A 116 -17.02 8.86 0.30
CA SER A 116 -16.14 9.53 -0.67
C SER A 116 -16.21 8.86 -2.06
N ALA A 117 -16.33 7.53 -2.13
CA ALA A 117 -16.45 6.80 -3.39
C ALA A 117 -17.84 6.90 -4.03
N ALA A 118 -18.90 7.16 -3.25
CA ALA A 118 -20.28 7.15 -3.73
C ALA A 118 -20.61 8.22 -4.79
N VAL A 119 -19.79 9.27 -4.90
CA VAL A 119 -19.94 10.34 -5.91
C VAL A 119 -19.15 10.08 -7.18
N LEU A 120 -18.40 8.96 -7.26
CA LEU A 120 -17.56 8.61 -8.39
C LEU A 120 -18.32 7.82 -9.46
N PRO A 121 -17.78 7.73 -10.69
CA PRO A 121 -18.34 6.88 -11.73
C PRO A 121 -18.47 5.41 -11.29
N VAL A 122 -19.43 4.69 -11.88
CA VAL A 122 -19.72 3.28 -11.56
C VAL A 122 -18.48 2.39 -11.70
N THR A 123 -17.62 2.66 -12.69
CA THR A 123 -16.35 1.96 -12.88
C THR A 123 -15.42 2.11 -11.67
N ALA A 124 -15.29 3.31 -11.12
CA ALA A 124 -14.50 3.57 -9.92
C ALA A 124 -15.08 2.86 -8.70
N ILE A 125 -16.41 2.91 -8.53
CA ILE A 125 -17.12 2.20 -7.46
C ILE A 125 -16.88 0.69 -7.55
N ALA A 126 -16.96 0.11 -8.75
CA ALA A 126 -16.71 -1.32 -8.95
C ALA A 126 -15.27 -1.70 -8.55
N ILE A 127 -14.26 -0.91 -8.96
CA ILE A 127 -12.87 -1.13 -8.56
C ILE A 127 -12.71 -0.98 -7.04
N ALA A 128 -13.33 0.03 -6.42
CA ALA A 128 -13.28 0.22 -4.98
C ALA A 128 -13.85 -0.97 -4.20
N VAL A 129 -14.96 -1.56 -4.68
CA VAL A 129 -15.56 -2.77 -4.09
C VAL A 129 -14.60 -3.95 -4.20
N VAL A 130 -14.00 -4.18 -5.37
CA VAL A 130 -13.02 -5.27 -5.55
C VAL A 130 -11.80 -5.06 -4.63
N ASN A 131 -11.29 -3.84 -4.54
CA ASN A 131 -10.17 -3.49 -3.67
C ASN A 131 -10.51 -3.70 -2.19
N LEU A 132 -11.72 -3.31 -1.76
CA LEU A 132 -12.16 -3.50 -0.39
C LEU A 132 -12.26 -5.00 -0.04
N VAL A 133 -12.86 -5.80 -0.93
CA VAL A 133 -12.95 -7.26 -0.75
C VAL A 133 -11.55 -7.88 -0.72
N ALA A 134 -10.66 -7.50 -1.62
CA ALA A 134 -9.28 -8.01 -1.65
C ALA A 134 -8.49 -7.60 -0.39
N LEU A 135 -8.67 -6.39 0.12
CA LEU A 135 -8.04 -5.90 1.35
C LEU A 135 -8.50 -6.71 2.57
N LEU A 136 -9.80 -6.94 2.71
CA LEU A 136 -10.35 -7.72 3.83
C LEU A 136 -9.96 -9.20 3.73
N ALA A 137 -10.00 -9.77 2.52
CA ALA A 137 -9.59 -11.15 2.27
C ALA A 137 -8.08 -11.36 2.53
N TYR A 138 -7.24 -10.35 2.24
CA TYR A 138 -5.80 -10.43 2.53
C TYR A 138 -5.52 -10.67 4.01
N THR A 139 -6.15 -9.85 4.88
CA THR A 139 -5.92 -9.88 6.34
C THR A 139 -6.29 -11.23 6.94
N GLU A 140 -7.39 -11.83 6.50
CA GLU A 140 -7.92 -13.07 7.09
C GLU A 140 -7.43 -14.36 6.40
N LEU A 141 -7.22 -14.34 5.07
CA LEU A 141 -7.10 -15.56 4.27
C LEU A 141 -5.73 -15.73 3.61
N PHE A 142 -5.03 -14.65 3.25
CA PHE A 142 -3.91 -14.72 2.31
C PHE A 142 -2.55 -14.33 2.88
N LYS A 143 -2.49 -13.68 4.05
CA LYS A 143 -1.23 -13.23 4.70
C LYS A 143 -0.17 -14.35 4.85
N GLY A 144 -0.60 -15.59 5.09
CA GLY A 144 0.29 -16.76 5.25
C GLY A 144 0.40 -17.69 4.05
N LEU A 145 -0.26 -17.38 2.92
CA LEU A 145 -0.25 -18.24 1.73
C LEU A 145 0.94 -17.90 0.80
N PRO A 146 1.75 -18.90 0.40
CA PRO A 146 2.96 -18.65 -0.37
C PRO A 146 2.62 -18.03 -1.73
N GLY A 147 3.13 -16.83 -1.99
CA GLY A 147 2.96 -16.10 -3.25
C GLY A 147 1.60 -15.39 -3.40
N VAL A 148 0.51 -15.96 -2.87
CA VAL A 148 -0.85 -15.39 -3.01
C VAL A 148 -0.96 -14.05 -2.29
N GLY A 149 -0.45 -13.95 -1.05
CA GLY A 149 -0.42 -12.68 -0.32
C GLY A 149 0.33 -11.58 -1.08
N ASN A 150 1.50 -11.91 -1.65
CA ASN A 150 2.29 -10.96 -2.44
C ASN A 150 1.54 -10.50 -3.70
N VAL A 151 0.82 -11.39 -4.39
CA VAL A 151 0.00 -11.05 -5.57
C VAL A 151 -1.16 -10.14 -5.19
N VAL A 152 -1.83 -10.39 -4.06
CA VAL A 152 -2.94 -9.53 -3.60
C VAL A 152 -2.43 -8.13 -3.24
N VAL A 153 -1.29 -8.01 -2.55
CA VAL A 153 -0.68 -6.71 -2.24
C VAL A 153 -0.22 -5.99 -3.51
N ALA A 154 0.34 -6.74 -4.48
CA ALA A 154 0.71 -6.21 -5.79
C ALA A 154 -0.51 -5.66 -6.54
N TYR A 155 -1.61 -6.41 -6.59
CA TYR A 155 -2.87 -5.96 -7.16
C TYR A 155 -3.40 -4.72 -6.44
N LEU A 156 -3.53 -4.74 -5.11
CA LEU A 156 -4.03 -3.62 -4.33
C LEU A 156 -3.22 -2.36 -4.58
N THR A 157 -1.89 -2.46 -4.64
CA THR A 157 -1.02 -1.32 -4.92
C THR A 157 -1.20 -0.80 -6.34
N GLY A 158 -1.14 -1.66 -7.37
CA GLY A 158 -1.35 -1.24 -8.75
C GLY A 158 -2.75 -0.67 -8.99
N SER A 159 -3.77 -1.27 -8.39
CA SER A 159 -5.18 -0.90 -8.56
C SER A 159 -5.52 0.49 -8.00
N THR A 160 -4.67 1.09 -7.14
CA THR A 160 -4.83 2.49 -6.71
C THR A 160 -4.76 3.45 -7.89
N PHE A 161 -3.83 3.22 -8.84
CA PHE A 161 -3.75 4.00 -10.07
C PHE A 161 -4.99 3.79 -10.94
N LEU A 162 -5.45 2.55 -11.06
CA LEU A 162 -6.65 2.21 -11.83
C LEU A 162 -7.90 2.87 -11.24
N PHE A 163 -8.03 2.86 -9.91
CA PHE A 163 -9.12 3.51 -9.18
C PHE A 163 -9.11 5.03 -9.37
N GLY A 164 -7.93 5.66 -9.28
CA GLY A 164 -7.78 7.08 -9.56
C GLY A 164 -8.18 7.46 -10.98
N ALA A 165 -7.70 6.72 -11.98
CA ALA A 165 -8.08 6.94 -13.37
C ALA A 165 -9.57 6.69 -13.62
N ALA A 166 -10.17 5.69 -12.97
CA ALA A 166 -11.59 5.41 -13.06
C ALA A 166 -12.46 6.53 -12.49
N ALA A 167 -11.97 7.29 -11.51
CA ALA A 167 -12.68 8.44 -10.95
C ALA A 167 -12.92 9.55 -11.98
N VAL A 168 -12.14 9.55 -13.07
CA VAL A 168 -12.19 10.52 -14.16
C VAL A 168 -12.47 9.84 -15.52
N ASP A 169 -13.13 8.68 -15.49
CA ASP A 169 -13.52 7.88 -16.67
C ASP A 169 -12.37 7.37 -17.57
N GLY A 170 -11.12 7.44 -17.11
CA GLY A 170 -9.91 7.02 -17.86
C GLY A 170 -9.31 5.67 -17.47
N ALA A 171 -10.06 4.81 -16.76
CA ALA A 171 -9.53 3.55 -16.20
C ALA A 171 -8.86 2.63 -17.23
N PHE A 172 -9.37 2.60 -18.45
CA PHE A 172 -8.96 1.65 -19.49
C PHE A 172 -8.05 2.26 -20.54
N GLU A 173 -7.52 3.46 -20.29
CA GLU A 173 -6.47 4.03 -21.14
C GLU A 173 -5.21 3.16 -21.08
N THR A 174 -4.58 2.94 -22.23
CA THR A 174 -3.37 2.10 -22.36
C THR A 174 -2.28 2.51 -21.36
N THR A 175 -2.04 3.81 -21.20
CA THR A 175 -1.01 4.34 -20.27
C THR A 175 -1.32 4.00 -18.81
N VAL A 176 -2.59 4.04 -18.41
CA VAL A 176 -3.04 3.69 -17.05
C VAL A 176 -2.93 2.19 -16.82
N LEU A 177 -3.32 1.36 -17.79
CA LEU A 177 -3.21 -0.10 -17.69
C LEU A 177 -1.74 -0.54 -17.59
N VAL A 178 -0.85 0.11 -18.34
CA VAL A 178 0.60 -0.11 -18.22
C VAL A 178 1.09 0.32 -16.84
N LEU A 179 0.71 1.51 -16.35
CA LEU A 179 1.08 1.98 -15.01
C LEU A 179 0.63 1.00 -13.90
N PHE A 180 -0.62 0.52 -13.99
CA PHE A 180 -1.15 -0.52 -13.11
C PHE A 180 -0.27 -1.78 -13.13
N ALA A 181 0.03 -2.31 -14.32
CA ALA A 181 0.79 -3.55 -14.47
C ALA A 181 2.23 -3.40 -13.96
N LEU A 182 2.91 -2.29 -14.30
CA LEU A 182 4.27 -2.01 -13.86
C LEU A 182 4.33 -1.87 -12.33
N SER A 183 3.38 -1.13 -11.74
CA SER A 183 3.31 -0.97 -10.29
C SER A 183 3.06 -2.30 -9.58
N ALA A 184 2.15 -3.12 -10.10
CA ALA A 184 1.86 -4.44 -9.53
C ALA A 184 3.10 -5.35 -9.57
N MET A 185 3.78 -5.44 -10.72
CA MET A 185 4.99 -6.26 -10.86
C MET A 185 6.14 -5.78 -9.95
N ALA A 186 6.38 -4.47 -9.87
CA ALA A 186 7.40 -3.91 -8.99
C ALA A 186 7.06 -4.14 -7.50
N THR A 187 5.78 -4.00 -7.14
CA THR A 187 5.30 -4.29 -5.78
C THR A 187 5.47 -5.76 -5.43
N PHE A 188 5.17 -6.68 -6.36
CA PHE A 188 5.40 -8.11 -6.15
C PHE A 188 6.87 -8.39 -5.83
N ALA A 189 7.80 -7.84 -6.61
CA ALA A 189 9.24 -7.99 -6.35
C ALA A 189 9.65 -7.43 -4.97
N ARG A 190 9.07 -6.29 -4.57
CA ARG A 190 9.31 -5.67 -3.26
C ARG A 190 8.77 -6.51 -2.10
N GLU A 191 7.56 -7.05 -2.22
CA GLU A 191 6.96 -7.91 -1.19
C GLU A 191 7.72 -9.22 -1.07
N VAL A 192 8.21 -9.79 -2.18
CA VAL A 192 9.08 -10.97 -2.11
C VAL A 192 10.40 -10.68 -1.38
N ALA A 193 11.02 -9.52 -1.61
CA ALA A 193 12.22 -9.11 -0.87
C ALA A 193 11.94 -8.90 0.62
N LYS A 194 10.77 -8.34 0.95
CA LYS A 194 10.31 -8.17 2.33
C LYS A 194 10.07 -9.51 3.01
N ASP A 195 9.37 -10.45 2.39
CA ASP A 195 9.16 -11.78 2.98
C ASP A 195 10.50 -12.46 3.29
N VAL A 196 11.53 -12.25 2.47
CA VAL A 196 12.89 -12.77 2.73
C VAL A 196 13.55 -12.10 3.94
N GLU A 197 13.35 -10.80 4.13
CA GLU A 197 13.76 -10.07 5.34
C GLU A 197 13.08 -10.64 6.59
N ASP A 198 11.78 -10.94 6.47
CA ASP A 198 10.91 -11.34 7.58
C ASP A 198 10.87 -12.88 7.81
N VAL A 199 11.62 -13.69 7.03
CA VAL A 199 11.58 -15.18 7.07
C VAL A 199 11.65 -15.77 8.47
N ALA A 200 12.53 -15.24 9.32
CA ALA A 200 12.71 -15.78 10.66
C ALA A 200 11.45 -15.56 11.53
N GLY A 201 10.91 -14.34 11.51
CA GLY A 201 9.68 -14.00 12.24
C GLY A 201 8.46 -14.71 11.69
N ASP A 202 8.33 -14.79 10.35
CA ASP A 202 7.24 -15.51 9.69
C ASP A 202 7.21 -17.00 10.09
N ARG A 203 8.38 -17.64 10.25
CA ARG A 203 8.46 -19.03 10.71
C ARG A 203 8.03 -19.18 12.16
N GLU A 204 8.41 -18.25 13.03
CA GLU A 204 8.02 -18.25 14.44
C GLU A 204 6.50 -18.07 14.60
N GLU A 205 5.88 -17.27 13.73
CA GLU A 205 4.43 -17.08 13.66
C GLU A 205 3.69 -18.24 12.96
N GLY A 206 4.41 -19.25 12.46
CA GLY A 206 3.82 -20.42 11.80
C GLY A 206 3.30 -20.15 10.37
N LEU A 207 3.71 -19.04 9.75
CA LEU A 207 3.33 -18.68 8.38
C LEU A 207 4.08 -19.54 7.36
N ARG A 208 3.49 -19.67 6.16
CA ARG A 208 4.07 -20.42 5.04
C ARG A 208 4.34 -19.49 3.85
N THR A 209 5.07 -18.39 4.08
CA THR A 209 5.40 -17.43 3.04
C THR A 209 6.27 -18.04 1.93
N LEU A 210 6.33 -17.38 0.78
CA LEU A 210 7.04 -17.88 -0.40
C LEU A 210 8.49 -18.32 -0.09
N PRO A 211 9.35 -17.51 0.57
CA PRO A 211 10.72 -17.92 0.90
C PRO A 211 10.82 -19.07 1.90
N ILE A 212 9.81 -19.30 2.74
CA ILE A 212 9.77 -20.47 3.63
C ILE A 212 9.57 -21.75 2.81
N VAL A 213 8.69 -21.73 1.81
CA VAL A 213 8.32 -22.91 1.04
C VAL A 213 9.31 -23.24 -0.08
N VAL A 214 9.75 -22.24 -0.85
CA VAL A 214 10.62 -22.47 -2.03
C VAL A 214 12.08 -22.09 -1.80
N GLY A 215 12.38 -21.42 -0.68
CA GLY A 215 13.71 -20.94 -0.32
C GLY A 215 13.96 -19.51 -0.77
N GLU A 216 14.65 -18.74 0.07
CA GLU A 216 14.93 -17.30 -0.09
C GLU A 216 15.49 -16.94 -1.48
N ARG A 217 16.54 -17.64 -1.93
CA ARG A 217 17.21 -17.35 -3.21
C ARG A 217 16.29 -17.57 -4.42
N ARG A 218 15.43 -18.59 -4.38
CA ARG A 218 14.46 -18.87 -5.46
C ARG A 218 13.36 -17.82 -5.48
N SER A 219 12.87 -17.42 -4.31
CA SER A 219 11.90 -16.32 -4.18
C SER A 219 12.45 -15.04 -4.78
N LEU A 220 13.64 -14.60 -4.37
CA LEU A 220 14.27 -13.40 -4.93
C LEU A 220 14.50 -13.48 -6.45
N THR A 221 14.86 -14.66 -6.96
CA THR A 221 15.03 -14.87 -8.41
C THR A 221 13.71 -14.69 -9.16
N LEU A 222 12.60 -15.18 -8.60
CA LEU A 222 11.26 -14.94 -9.16
C LEU A 222 10.90 -13.45 -9.12
N GLY A 223 11.17 -12.77 -7.99
CA GLY A 223 10.95 -11.32 -7.86
C GLY A 223 11.73 -10.52 -8.90
N VAL A 224 13.01 -10.85 -9.12
CA VAL A 224 13.84 -10.24 -10.18
C VAL A 224 13.29 -10.51 -11.56
N ALA A 225 12.86 -11.74 -11.85
CA ALA A 225 12.32 -12.08 -13.16
C ALA A 225 11.05 -11.27 -13.49
N VAL A 226 10.14 -11.15 -12.52
CA VAL A 226 8.92 -10.33 -12.65
C VAL A 226 9.28 -8.85 -12.82
N LEU A 227 10.23 -8.33 -12.03
CA LEU A 227 10.70 -6.95 -12.18
C LEU A 227 11.37 -6.69 -13.53
N ALA A 228 12.14 -7.65 -14.06
CA ALA A 228 12.79 -7.51 -15.36
C ALA A 228 11.76 -7.39 -16.49
N VAL A 229 10.64 -8.12 -16.41
CA VAL A 229 9.51 -7.95 -17.34
C VAL A 229 8.90 -6.56 -17.20
N ALA A 230 8.74 -6.05 -15.97
CA ALA A 230 8.26 -4.69 -15.74
C ALA A 230 9.19 -3.65 -16.38
N VAL A 231 10.51 -3.73 -16.14
CA VAL A 231 11.50 -2.83 -16.72
C VAL A 231 11.51 -2.92 -18.26
N ALA A 232 11.45 -4.12 -18.83
CA ALA A 232 11.36 -4.28 -20.28
C ALA A 232 10.06 -3.65 -20.86
N SER A 233 8.99 -3.65 -20.08
CA SER A 233 7.69 -3.08 -20.47
C SER A 233 7.57 -1.58 -20.15
N SER A 234 8.51 -0.99 -19.40
CA SER A 234 8.44 0.41 -18.97
C SER A 234 8.56 1.39 -20.15
N VAL A 235 9.13 0.96 -21.29
CA VAL A 235 9.22 1.79 -22.50
C VAL A 235 7.91 1.89 -23.28
N VAL A 236 6.90 1.05 -22.98
CA VAL A 236 5.64 0.98 -23.74
C VAL A 236 4.92 2.33 -23.84
N PRO A 237 4.76 3.15 -22.77
CA PRO A 237 4.09 4.44 -22.87
C PRO A 237 4.76 5.41 -23.85
N PHE A 238 6.07 5.30 -24.04
CA PHE A 238 6.80 6.05 -25.05
C PHE A 238 6.56 5.50 -26.46
N LEU A 239 6.63 4.18 -26.64
CA LEU A 239 6.48 3.53 -27.94
C LEU A 239 5.08 3.69 -28.54
N VAL A 240 4.04 3.72 -27.70
CA VAL A 240 2.65 3.92 -28.17
C VAL A 240 2.30 5.40 -28.37
N GLY A 241 3.28 6.31 -28.23
CA GLY A 241 3.09 7.75 -28.39
C GLY A 241 2.35 8.44 -27.24
N GLY A 242 2.19 7.75 -26.10
CA GLY A 242 1.52 8.31 -24.92
C GLY A 242 2.37 9.34 -24.19
N PHE A 243 3.70 9.13 -24.11
CA PHE A 243 4.65 10.02 -23.46
C PHE A 243 5.91 10.29 -24.29
N GLY A 244 6.57 11.43 -24.03
CA GLY A 244 7.78 11.87 -24.72
C GLY A 244 9.10 11.58 -23.99
N ALA A 245 10.18 12.23 -24.43
CA ALA A 245 11.54 12.00 -23.92
C ALA A 245 11.70 12.29 -22.41
N ALA A 246 10.92 13.22 -21.85
CA ALA A 246 10.96 13.54 -20.42
C ALA A 246 10.55 12.33 -19.54
N TYR A 247 9.60 11.52 -20.00
CA TYR A 247 9.25 10.27 -19.33
C TYR A 247 10.42 9.29 -19.34
N LEU A 248 11.02 9.06 -20.51
CA LEU A 248 12.17 8.14 -20.63
C LEU A 248 13.36 8.57 -19.77
N ALA A 249 13.65 9.87 -19.73
CA ALA A 249 14.75 10.42 -18.94
C ALA A 249 14.61 10.15 -17.43
N LEU A 250 13.38 9.96 -16.94
CA LEU A 250 13.10 9.70 -15.53
C LEU A 250 12.84 8.21 -15.23
N VAL A 251 12.18 7.48 -16.13
CA VAL A 251 11.86 6.06 -15.92
C VAL A 251 13.11 5.19 -15.98
N LEU A 252 14.09 5.50 -16.85
CA LEU A 252 15.31 4.69 -16.98
C LEU A 252 16.20 4.73 -15.70
N PRO A 253 16.43 5.90 -15.07
CA PRO A 253 17.05 5.93 -13.74
C PRO A 253 16.23 5.20 -12.68
N ALA A 254 14.90 5.32 -12.69
CA ALA A 254 14.02 4.63 -11.75
C ALA A 254 14.16 3.11 -11.87
N ASP A 255 14.14 2.57 -13.10
CA ASP A 255 14.35 1.17 -13.41
C ASP A 255 15.73 0.68 -12.95
N SER A 256 16.77 1.50 -13.18
CA SER A 256 18.13 1.20 -12.72
C SER A 256 18.21 1.08 -11.19
N VAL A 257 17.55 1.97 -10.46
CA VAL A 257 17.45 1.92 -8.99
C VAL A 257 16.70 0.66 -8.54
N MET A 258 15.61 0.30 -9.21
CA MET A 258 14.83 -0.90 -8.87
C MET A 258 15.63 -2.19 -9.13
N LEU A 259 16.29 -2.31 -10.29
CA LEU A 259 17.13 -3.47 -10.61
C LEU A 259 18.29 -3.61 -9.63
N TRP A 260 18.93 -2.50 -9.27
CA TRP A 260 19.98 -2.51 -8.25
C TRP A 260 19.43 -2.90 -6.87
N GLY A 261 18.25 -2.41 -6.50
CA GLY A 261 17.57 -2.83 -5.27
C GLY A 261 17.26 -4.32 -5.23
N ALA A 262 16.74 -4.87 -6.33
CA ALA A 262 16.44 -6.29 -6.46
C ALA A 262 17.71 -7.16 -6.40
N ALA A 263 18.81 -6.71 -7.01
CA ALA A 263 20.10 -7.38 -6.90
C ALA A 263 20.66 -7.31 -5.47
N ARG A 264 20.55 -6.15 -4.81
CA ARG A 264 21.02 -5.96 -3.44
C ARG A 264 20.26 -6.85 -2.45
N ALA A 265 18.98 -7.13 -2.70
CA ALA A 265 18.14 -7.98 -1.85
C ALA A 265 18.71 -9.39 -1.62
N PHE A 266 19.55 -9.93 -2.52
CA PHE A 266 20.22 -11.22 -2.32
C PHE A 266 21.27 -11.22 -1.21
N SER A 267 21.73 -10.04 -0.79
CA SER A 267 22.77 -9.87 0.22
C SER A 267 22.29 -9.07 1.42
N ASP A 268 21.30 -8.19 1.22
CA ASP A 268 20.67 -7.37 2.23
C ASP A 268 19.23 -7.09 1.79
N PRO A 269 18.29 -7.97 2.18
CA PRO A 269 16.87 -7.86 1.82
C PRO A 269 16.25 -6.52 2.23
N SER A 270 16.61 -6.01 3.40
CA SER A 270 16.10 -4.74 3.94
C SER A 270 16.53 -3.54 3.08
N ALA A 271 17.83 -3.45 2.77
CA ALA A 271 18.33 -2.42 1.87
C ALA A 271 17.74 -2.58 0.46
N GLY A 272 17.62 -3.81 -0.04
CA GLY A 272 17.01 -4.10 -1.34
C GLY A 272 15.57 -3.63 -1.44
N GLN A 273 14.75 -3.94 -0.44
CA GLN A 273 13.36 -3.49 -0.34
C GLN A 273 13.25 -1.95 -0.33
N SER A 274 14.12 -1.29 0.45
CA SER A 274 14.15 0.18 0.52
C SER A 274 14.49 0.82 -0.84
N ARG A 275 15.45 0.26 -1.57
CA ARG A 275 15.81 0.74 -2.92
C ARG A 275 14.71 0.48 -3.94
N LEU A 276 14.04 -0.67 -3.88
CA LEU A 276 12.85 -0.94 -4.72
C LEU A 276 11.78 0.13 -4.49
N LYS A 277 11.47 0.46 -3.22
CA LYS A 277 10.52 1.52 -2.89
C LYS A 277 10.93 2.89 -3.45
N GLN A 278 12.22 3.24 -3.36
CA GLN A 278 12.74 4.50 -3.94
C GLN A 278 12.57 4.53 -5.45
N GLY A 279 12.93 3.45 -6.13
CA GLY A 279 12.76 3.33 -7.58
C GLY A 279 11.29 3.41 -8.01
N MET A 280 10.38 2.78 -7.28
CA MET A 280 8.94 2.89 -7.53
C MET A 280 8.43 4.35 -7.40
N LEU A 281 8.88 5.11 -6.39
CA LEU A 281 8.51 6.52 -6.24
C LEU A 281 9.06 7.38 -7.40
N LEU A 282 10.28 7.12 -7.85
CA LEU A 282 10.87 7.78 -9.02
C LEU A 282 10.09 7.44 -10.30
N ALA A 283 9.67 6.19 -10.46
CA ALA A 283 8.84 5.76 -11.60
C ALA A 283 7.48 6.49 -11.59
N THR A 284 6.82 6.59 -10.43
CA THR A 284 5.59 7.40 -10.29
C THR A 284 5.81 8.85 -10.72
N ALA A 285 6.92 9.48 -10.32
CA ALA A 285 7.27 10.83 -10.77
C ALA A 285 7.51 10.91 -12.29
N ALA A 286 8.09 9.86 -12.90
CA ALA A 286 8.26 9.79 -14.35
C ALA A 286 6.92 9.83 -15.09
N PHE A 287 5.90 9.09 -14.62
CA PHE A 287 4.55 9.10 -15.20
C PHE A 287 3.89 10.49 -15.10
N ILE A 288 4.05 11.18 -13.96
CA ILE A 288 3.54 12.56 -13.79
C ILE A 288 4.22 13.51 -14.78
N ALA A 289 5.56 13.48 -14.88
CA ALA A 289 6.31 14.32 -15.81
C ALA A 289 5.98 14.00 -17.28
N GLY A 290 5.80 12.71 -17.60
CA GLY A 290 5.35 12.25 -18.91
C GLY A 290 4.02 12.88 -19.30
N ARG A 291 3.05 12.88 -18.39
CA ARG A 291 1.74 13.51 -18.64
C ARG A 291 1.83 15.02 -18.82
N ILE A 292 2.59 15.73 -17.99
CA ILE A 292 2.78 17.20 -18.09
C ILE A 292 3.36 17.59 -19.44
N THR A 293 4.35 16.84 -19.92
CA THR A 293 5.00 17.14 -21.21
C THR A 293 4.16 16.73 -22.41
N ALA A 294 3.36 15.67 -22.29
CA ALA A 294 2.40 15.28 -23.33
C ALA A 294 1.27 16.31 -23.50
N SER A 295 0.77 16.91 -22.41
CA SER A 295 -0.28 17.94 -22.47
C SER A 295 0.23 19.31 -22.95
N GLY A 296 1.52 19.61 -22.80
CA GLY A 296 2.16 20.81 -23.35
C GLY A 296 2.49 20.74 -24.85
N GLY A 297 2.25 19.61 -25.50
CA GLY A 297 2.62 19.33 -26.90
C GLY A 297 1.50 19.52 -27.94
N VAL A 298 0.33 20.03 -27.55
CA VAL A 298 -0.76 20.34 -28.51
C VAL A 298 -0.66 21.82 -28.91
N PRO A 299 -0.22 22.17 -30.13
CA PRO A 299 -0.50 23.49 -30.68
C PRO A 299 -2.01 23.64 -30.89
N ALA A 300 -2.51 24.85 -30.64
CA ALA A 300 -3.91 25.28 -30.72
C ALA A 300 -4.66 24.79 -31.97
#